data_AF-A0A1M6C538-F1
#
_entry.id   AF-A0A1M6C538-F1
#
_cell.length_a   1.000
_cell.length_b   1.000
_cell.length_c   1.000
_cell.angle_alpha   90.00
_cell.angle_beta   90.00
_cell.angle_gamma   90.00
#
_symmetry.space_group_name_H-M   'P 1'
#
loop_
_entity.id
_entity.type
_entity.pdbx_description
1 polymer ?
#
loop_
_entity_poly.entity_id
_entity_poly.type
_entity_poly.pdbx_seq_one_letter_code
_entity_poly.pdbx_strand_id
1 'polypeptide(L)'
;MIFLPRGVSVRQKVNPARINIPEAMEKLRVGTFTGYLRFDAPQGCGVIIFETGKLVSAFFVDSDGKQRLIAYDAISKIFEISILGDASLNIYKLTPQLALEIHSLLHGKYIYKEQDLKLIDVRALLNKISAENLTGCLRVYTDERSALIFYDEGHALGFFHDGSAELQTTADLSSSVARLPGAKVDLLSTGNAGMVLADLMASADLGPIWQRLRKSLLQERSQREEAAIRTKEEELEDRRQQLLTKMKTIAGKYVGKFGVAQVEKAFANISSELRKSEVNAYFVSMERLAQLVAKPEKIALMIDEMKRDFN
;
A
#
# COMPACT_ATOMS: atom_id res chain seq x y z
N MET A 1 -7.61 -1.94 -12.67
CA MET A 1 -7.45 -3.10 -11.75
C MET A 1 -7.35 -4.40 -12.55
N ILE A 2 -6.71 -5.43 -11.99
CA ILE A 2 -6.62 -6.77 -12.58
C ILE A 2 -7.77 -7.62 -12.01
N PHE A 3 -8.79 -7.88 -12.83
CA PHE A 3 -9.88 -8.78 -12.46
C PHE A 3 -9.57 -10.18 -12.96
N LEU A 4 -9.08 -11.02 -12.04
CA LEU A 4 -8.89 -12.45 -12.25
C LEU A 4 -9.83 -13.22 -11.32
N PRO A 5 -10.49 -14.27 -11.81
CA PRO A 5 -11.33 -15.10 -10.97
C PRO A 5 -10.51 -15.76 -9.87
N ARG A 6 -11.09 -15.90 -8.67
CA ARG A 6 -10.44 -16.52 -7.51
C ARG A 6 -10.44 -18.03 -7.73
N GLY A 7 -9.28 -18.61 -8.05
CA GLY A 7 -9.16 -20.06 -8.21
C GLY A 7 -9.36 -20.85 -6.90
N VAL A 8 -9.01 -22.14 -6.89
CA VAL A 8 -9.02 -22.94 -5.65
C VAL A 8 -7.98 -22.39 -4.68
N SER A 9 -8.45 -21.95 -3.52
CA SER A 9 -7.64 -21.21 -2.57
C SER A 9 -6.76 -22.13 -1.73
N VAL A 10 -5.45 -21.85 -1.73
CA VAL A 10 -4.46 -22.56 -0.91
C VAL A 10 -4.22 -21.82 0.39
N ARG A 11 -4.07 -20.49 0.30
CA ARG A 11 -3.95 -19.57 1.45
C ARG A 11 -4.58 -18.23 1.08
N GLN A 12 -5.19 -17.56 2.06
CA GLN A 12 -5.83 -16.26 1.85
C GLN A 12 -5.53 -15.31 3.00
N LYS A 13 -5.60 -14.00 2.70
CA LYS A 13 -5.45 -12.89 3.65
C LYS A 13 -4.18 -13.00 4.50
N VAL A 14 -3.10 -13.50 3.91
CA VAL A 14 -1.81 -13.61 4.58
C VAL A 14 -1.14 -12.24 4.55
N ASN A 15 -0.64 -11.76 5.68
CA ASN A 15 0.16 -10.52 5.70
C ASN A 15 1.58 -10.85 5.19
N PRO A 16 1.99 -10.32 4.02
CA PRO A 16 3.27 -10.64 3.41
C PRO A 16 4.46 -10.02 4.16
N ALA A 17 4.30 -8.97 4.96
CA ALA A 17 5.38 -8.39 5.77
C ALA A 17 5.88 -9.34 6.87
N ARG A 18 5.08 -10.34 7.24
CA ARG A 18 5.43 -11.34 8.26
C ARG A 18 6.17 -12.55 7.69
N ILE A 19 6.40 -12.59 6.38
CA ILE A 19 6.95 -13.75 5.69
C ILE A 19 8.12 -13.28 4.81
N ASN A 20 9.17 -14.11 4.72
CA ASN A 20 10.18 -13.91 3.69
C ASN A 20 9.62 -14.40 2.33
N ILE A 21 9.17 -13.45 1.51
CA ILE A 21 8.51 -13.75 0.23
C ILE A 21 9.42 -14.51 -0.74
N PRO A 22 10.70 -14.12 -0.96
CA PRO A 22 11.64 -14.93 -1.73
C PRO A 22 11.75 -16.39 -1.26
N GLU A 23 11.89 -16.64 0.04
CA GLU A 23 11.96 -18.02 0.56
C GLU A 23 10.64 -18.78 0.36
N ALA A 24 9.50 -18.10 0.51
CA ALA A 24 8.20 -18.70 0.24
C ALA A 24 8.05 -19.07 -1.24
N MET A 25 8.51 -18.21 -2.15
CA MET A 25 8.54 -18.47 -3.59
C MET A 25 9.47 -19.64 -3.95
N GLU A 26 10.63 -19.76 -3.29
CA GLU A 26 11.54 -20.90 -3.50
C GLU A 26 10.90 -22.22 -3.04
N LYS A 27 10.15 -22.22 -1.93
CA LYS A 27 9.37 -23.39 -1.51
C LYS A 27 8.30 -23.79 -2.54
N LEU A 28 7.64 -22.82 -3.17
CA LEU A 28 6.67 -23.08 -4.24
C LEU A 28 7.35 -23.65 -5.49
N ARG A 29 8.55 -23.16 -5.81
CA ARG A 29 9.39 -23.68 -6.90
C ARG A 29 9.78 -25.14 -6.68
N VAL A 30 10.38 -25.46 -5.53
CA VAL A 30 10.75 -26.84 -5.17
C VAL A 30 9.54 -27.76 -5.09
N GLY A 31 8.40 -27.24 -4.61
CA GLY A 31 7.13 -27.97 -4.54
C GLY A 31 6.41 -28.14 -5.88
N THR A 32 7.01 -27.73 -7.02
CA THR A 32 6.40 -27.80 -8.37
C THR A 32 5.02 -27.13 -8.46
N PHE A 33 4.81 -26.07 -7.68
CA PHE A 33 3.52 -25.40 -7.57
C PHE A 33 3.06 -24.84 -8.93
N THR A 34 1.75 -24.95 -9.18
CA THR A 34 1.09 -24.38 -10.37
C THR A 34 -0.11 -23.55 -9.94
N GLY A 35 -0.15 -22.31 -10.38
CA GLY A 35 -1.16 -21.34 -9.96
C GLY A 35 -0.62 -19.91 -9.95
N TYR A 36 -1.24 -19.05 -9.16
CA TYR A 36 -0.77 -17.68 -9.01
C TYR A 36 -0.92 -17.15 -7.59
N LEU A 37 -0.05 -16.21 -7.26
CA LEU A 37 -0.07 -15.41 -6.05
C LEU A 37 -0.63 -14.06 -6.42
N ARG A 38 -1.55 -13.55 -5.60
CA ARG A 38 -2.15 -12.23 -5.75
C ARG A 38 -1.87 -11.40 -4.51
N PHE A 39 -1.37 -10.20 -4.73
CA PHE A 39 -1.05 -9.20 -3.72
C PHE A 39 -1.98 -8.02 -3.91
N ASP A 40 -2.87 -7.78 -2.96
CA ASP A 40 -3.79 -6.64 -2.98
C ASP A 40 -3.35 -5.62 -1.94
N ALA A 41 -3.03 -4.40 -2.37
CA ALA A 41 -2.60 -3.29 -1.51
C ALA A 41 -3.27 -1.97 -1.94
N PRO A 42 -3.29 -0.92 -1.09
CA PRO A 42 -3.83 0.39 -1.46
C PRO A 42 -3.16 1.01 -2.70
N GLN A 43 -1.87 0.72 -2.91
CA GLN A 43 -1.07 1.20 -4.04
C GLN A 43 -1.28 0.39 -5.31
N GLY A 44 -2.12 -0.65 -5.31
CA GLY A 44 -2.39 -1.46 -6.49
C GLY A 44 -2.39 -2.96 -6.25
N CYS A 45 -2.37 -3.72 -7.35
CA CYS A 45 -2.49 -5.16 -7.35
C CYS A 45 -1.30 -5.81 -8.08
N GLY A 46 -0.66 -6.76 -7.42
CA GLY A 46 0.41 -7.59 -7.97
C GLY A 46 -0.06 -9.02 -8.20
N VAL A 47 0.40 -9.64 -9.28
CA VAL A 47 0.15 -11.04 -9.62
C VAL A 47 1.46 -11.71 -10.03
N ILE A 48 1.75 -12.87 -9.45
CA ILE A 48 2.89 -13.74 -9.82
C ILE A 48 2.35 -15.10 -10.22
N ILE A 49 2.75 -15.62 -11.37
CA ILE A 49 2.28 -16.89 -11.91
C ILE A 49 3.39 -17.92 -11.86
N PHE A 50 3.04 -19.11 -11.36
CA PHE A 50 3.88 -20.29 -11.35
C PHE A 50 3.29 -21.38 -12.23
N GLU A 51 4.14 -22.04 -13.00
CA GLU A 51 3.80 -23.18 -13.84
C GLU A 51 4.83 -24.29 -13.57
N THR A 52 4.36 -25.40 -12.97
CA THR A 52 5.21 -26.54 -12.59
C THR A 52 6.47 -26.12 -11.81
N GLY A 53 6.31 -25.19 -10.87
CA GLY A 53 7.39 -24.63 -10.04
C GLY A 53 8.20 -23.50 -10.69
N LYS A 54 8.06 -23.24 -11.99
CA LYS A 54 8.76 -22.14 -12.66
C LYS A 54 8.00 -20.84 -12.47
N LEU A 55 8.70 -19.73 -12.17
CA LEU A 55 8.08 -18.41 -12.14
C LEU A 55 8.03 -17.89 -13.58
N VAL A 56 6.86 -17.98 -14.20
CA VAL A 56 6.68 -17.68 -15.63
C VAL A 56 6.19 -16.26 -15.91
N SER A 57 5.61 -15.58 -14.92
CA SER A 57 5.14 -14.20 -15.08
C SER A 57 5.08 -13.48 -13.75
N ALA A 58 5.39 -12.19 -13.77
CA ALA A 58 5.11 -11.28 -12.68
C ALA A 58 4.56 -9.98 -13.25
N PHE A 59 3.59 -9.43 -12.56
CA PHE A 59 2.76 -8.37 -13.08
C PHE A 59 2.27 -7.45 -11.97
N PHE A 60 2.31 -6.13 -12.16
CA PHE A 60 1.80 -5.17 -11.18
C PHE A 60 1.05 -4.03 -11.87
N VAL A 61 -0.11 -3.67 -11.33
CA VAL A 61 -0.92 -2.54 -11.79
C VAL A 61 -1.21 -1.64 -10.61
N ASP A 62 -0.87 -0.36 -10.78
CA ASP A 62 -1.15 0.68 -9.79
C ASP A 62 -2.66 0.86 -9.57
N SER A 63 -3.06 1.46 -8.45
CA SER A 63 -4.47 1.70 -8.10
C SER A 63 -5.19 2.54 -9.16
N ASP A 64 -4.50 3.52 -9.73
CA ASP A 64 -4.94 4.38 -10.84
C ASP A 64 -5.03 3.65 -12.20
N GLY A 65 -4.47 2.44 -12.31
CA GLY A 65 -4.46 1.64 -13.54
C GLY A 65 -3.60 2.22 -14.68
N LYS A 66 -2.89 3.33 -14.47
CA LYS A 66 -2.06 4.02 -15.45
C LYS A 66 -0.71 3.36 -15.66
N GLN A 67 -0.09 2.89 -14.57
CA GLN A 67 1.20 2.22 -14.62
C GLN A 67 1.03 0.71 -14.53
N ARG A 68 1.73 0.03 -15.43
CA ARG A 68 1.72 -1.41 -15.58
C ARG A 68 3.18 -1.87 -15.64
N LEU A 69 3.59 -2.64 -14.64
CA LEU A 69 4.93 -3.21 -14.55
C LEU A 69 4.87 -4.71 -14.84
N ILE A 70 5.95 -5.24 -15.41
CA ILE A 70 6.11 -6.65 -15.75
C ILE A 70 7.44 -7.20 -15.21
N ALA A 71 7.55 -8.52 -15.11
CA ALA A 71 8.79 -9.22 -14.76
C ALA A 71 9.45 -8.63 -13.49
N TYR A 72 10.75 -8.31 -13.54
CA TYR A 72 11.52 -7.87 -12.37
C TYR A 72 11.07 -6.53 -11.77
N ASP A 73 10.55 -5.62 -12.60
CA ASP A 73 10.00 -4.35 -12.10
C ASP A 73 8.73 -4.62 -11.29
N ALA A 74 7.87 -5.53 -11.78
CA ALA A 74 6.70 -5.97 -11.02
C ALA A 74 7.08 -6.69 -9.73
N ILE A 75 8.06 -7.59 -9.76
CA ILE A 75 8.54 -8.30 -8.55
C ILE A 75 9.06 -7.29 -7.52
N SER A 76 9.87 -6.33 -7.97
CA SER A 76 10.43 -5.29 -7.09
C SER A 76 9.32 -4.47 -6.44
N LYS A 77 8.30 -4.06 -7.20
CA LYS A 77 7.16 -3.31 -6.66
C LYS A 77 6.30 -4.16 -5.71
N ILE A 78 6.08 -5.44 -6.03
CA ILE A 78 5.38 -6.38 -5.16
C ILE A 78 6.13 -6.56 -3.83
N PHE A 79 7.46 -6.66 -3.87
CA PHE A 79 8.28 -6.76 -2.67
C PHE A 79 8.19 -5.49 -1.82
N GLU A 80 8.23 -4.32 -2.45
CA GLU A 80 8.07 -3.03 -1.78
C GLU A 80 6.73 -2.97 -0.99
N ILE A 81 5.59 -3.19 -1.66
CA ILE A 81 4.27 -3.18 -0.99
C ILE A 81 4.15 -4.29 0.06
N SER A 82 4.82 -5.42 -0.15
CA SER A 82 4.83 -6.52 0.81
C SER A 82 5.58 -6.14 2.09
N ILE A 83 6.67 -5.39 1.99
CA ILE A 83 7.47 -4.93 3.14
C ILE A 83 6.75 -3.80 3.89
N LEU A 84 6.04 -2.93 3.18
CA LEU A 84 5.27 -1.85 3.79
C LEU A 84 4.20 -2.37 4.76
N GLY A 85 3.59 -3.52 4.44
CA GLY A 85 2.76 -4.31 5.36
C GLY A 85 1.26 -4.08 5.28
N ASP A 86 0.82 -3.29 4.30
CA ASP A 86 -0.57 -3.02 3.96
C ASP A 86 -1.10 -3.89 2.80
N ALA A 87 -0.25 -4.75 2.25
CA ALA A 87 -0.64 -5.75 1.26
C ALA A 87 -1.28 -6.99 1.91
N SER A 88 -2.17 -7.65 1.17
CA SER A 88 -2.71 -8.96 1.50
C SER A 88 -2.34 -9.97 0.41
N LEU A 89 -1.79 -11.11 0.82
CA LEU A 89 -1.39 -12.20 -0.07
C LEU A 89 -2.47 -13.29 -0.10
N ASN A 90 -2.90 -13.63 -1.31
CA ASN A 90 -3.78 -14.75 -1.62
C ASN A 90 -3.07 -15.68 -2.61
N ILE A 91 -3.15 -17.00 -2.39
CA ILE A 91 -2.51 -18.03 -3.22
C ILE A 91 -3.59 -18.96 -3.76
N TYR A 92 -3.63 -19.09 -5.08
CA TYR A 92 -4.63 -19.88 -5.79
C TYR A 92 -3.96 -20.95 -6.65
N LYS A 93 -4.41 -22.20 -6.51
CA LYS A 93 -3.94 -23.34 -7.30
C LYS A 93 -4.74 -23.43 -8.60
N LEU A 94 -4.05 -23.68 -9.71
CA LEU A 94 -4.64 -23.84 -11.04
C LEU A 94 -4.03 -25.06 -11.76
N THR A 95 -4.63 -25.44 -12.89
CA THR A 95 -3.98 -26.33 -13.85
C THR A 95 -2.89 -25.61 -14.66
N PRO A 96 -1.90 -26.34 -15.21
CA PRO A 96 -0.86 -25.75 -16.05
C PRO A 96 -1.43 -24.98 -17.25
N GLN A 97 -2.43 -25.57 -17.94
CA GLN A 97 -3.10 -24.91 -19.06
C GLN A 97 -3.67 -23.55 -18.66
N LEU A 98 -4.42 -23.49 -17.56
CA LEU A 98 -5.04 -22.25 -17.12
C LEU A 98 -4.01 -21.21 -16.64
N ALA A 99 -2.88 -21.64 -16.06
CA ALA A 99 -1.78 -20.73 -15.71
C ALA A 99 -1.18 -20.06 -16.96
N LEU A 100 -1.02 -20.82 -18.06
CA LEU A 100 -0.57 -20.29 -19.35
C LEU A 100 -1.59 -19.32 -19.96
N GLU A 101 -2.88 -19.67 -19.90
CA GLU A 101 -3.95 -18.81 -20.40
C GLU A 101 -4.02 -17.47 -19.65
N ILE A 102 -3.85 -17.48 -18.33
CA ILE A 102 -3.78 -16.26 -17.52
C ILE A 102 -2.50 -15.47 -17.85
N HIS A 103 -1.36 -16.13 -18.04
CA HIS A 103 -0.15 -15.46 -18.52
C HIS A 103 -0.42 -14.73 -19.85
N SER A 104 -0.99 -15.42 -20.84
CA SER A 104 -1.33 -14.87 -22.14
C SER A 104 -2.30 -13.70 -22.01
N LEU A 105 -3.36 -13.82 -21.20
CA LEU A 105 -4.30 -12.74 -20.90
C LEU A 105 -3.59 -11.50 -20.33
N LEU A 106 -2.69 -11.70 -19.36
CA LEU A 106 -1.96 -10.60 -18.75
C LEU A 106 -1.03 -9.92 -19.75
N HIS A 107 -0.54 -10.58 -20.79
CA HIS A 107 0.27 -9.93 -21.84
C HIS A 107 -0.54 -9.53 -23.10
N GLY A 108 -1.83 -9.86 -23.12
CA GLY A 108 -2.74 -9.60 -24.23
C GLY A 108 -2.97 -8.11 -24.52
N LYS A 109 -3.37 -7.84 -25.76
CA LYS A 109 -3.75 -6.50 -26.25
C LYS A 109 -5.26 -6.36 -26.21
N TYR A 110 -5.76 -5.26 -25.66
CA TYR A 110 -7.19 -4.96 -25.67
C TYR A 110 -7.65 -4.63 -27.09
N ILE A 111 -8.64 -5.37 -27.58
CA ILE A 111 -9.46 -5.00 -28.75
C ILE A 111 -10.62 -4.13 -28.27
N TYR A 112 -11.29 -4.56 -27.19
CA TYR A 112 -12.34 -3.81 -26.51
C TYR A 112 -12.03 -3.76 -25.02
N LYS A 113 -12.23 -2.59 -24.42
CA LYS A 113 -11.95 -2.36 -23.00
C LYS A 113 -13.12 -1.63 -22.32
N GLU A 114 -13.49 -2.09 -21.13
CA GLU A 114 -14.46 -1.51 -20.20
C GLU A 114 -15.84 -1.24 -20.82
N GLN A 115 -16.28 -2.11 -21.73
CA GLN A 115 -17.55 -1.92 -22.41
C GLN A 115 -18.72 -2.36 -21.51
N ASP A 116 -19.79 -1.56 -21.46
CA ASP A 116 -21.00 -1.95 -20.74
C ASP A 116 -21.68 -3.12 -21.47
N LEU A 117 -21.79 -4.26 -20.78
CA LEU A 117 -22.34 -5.47 -21.37
C LEU A 117 -23.80 -5.29 -21.80
N LYS A 118 -24.56 -4.39 -21.15
CA LYS A 118 -25.96 -4.11 -21.52
C LYS A 118 -26.10 -3.39 -22.86
N LEU A 119 -25.04 -2.72 -23.30
CA LEU A 119 -25.01 -1.96 -24.55
C LEU A 119 -24.36 -2.74 -25.71
N ILE A 120 -23.82 -3.92 -25.42
CA ILE A 120 -23.16 -4.77 -26.42
C ILE A 120 -24.12 -5.83 -26.96
N ASP A 121 -24.14 -5.96 -28.29
CA ASP A 121 -24.67 -7.15 -28.95
C ASP A 121 -23.66 -8.32 -28.78
N VAL A 122 -23.91 -9.13 -27.75
CA VAL A 122 -23.07 -10.30 -27.43
C VAL A 122 -23.02 -11.28 -28.59
N ARG A 123 -24.10 -11.44 -29.35
CA ARG A 123 -24.13 -12.37 -30.48
C ARG A 123 -23.21 -11.89 -31.60
N ALA A 124 -23.28 -10.60 -31.94
CA ALA A 124 -22.38 -10.00 -32.92
C ALA A 124 -20.91 -10.11 -32.49
N LEU A 125 -20.61 -9.89 -31.21
CA LEU A 125 -19.26 -10.02 -30.65
C LEU A 125 -18.72 -11.46 -30.77
N LEU A 126 -19.52 -12.46 -30.41
CA LEU A 126 -19.14 -13.87 -30.53
C LEU A 126 -18.93 -14.29 -31.99
N ASN A 127 -19.81 -13.82 -32.89
CA ASN A 127 -19.65 -14.05 -34.33
C ASN A 127 -18.37 -13.43 -34.87
N LYS A 128 -18.00 -12.24 -34.39
CA LYS A 128 -16.74 -11.59 -34.77
C LYS A 128 -15.53 -12.42 -34.34
N ILE A 129 -15.52 -12.91 -33.10
CA ILE A 129 -14.44 -13.77 -32.57
C ILE A 129 -14.24 -14.99 -33.46
N SER A 130 -15.33 -15.66 -33.84
CA SER A 130 -15.29 -16.83 -34.72
C SER A 130 -14.88 -16.46 -36.15
N ALA A 131 -15.46 -15.40 -36.75
CA ALA A 131 -15.19 -15.02 -38.13
C ALA A 131 -13.75 -14.52 -38.36
N GLU A 132 -13.16 -13.87 -37.36
CA GLU A 132 -11.77 -13.37 -37.40
C GLU A 132 -10.75 -14.39 -36.88
N ASN A 133 -11.17 -15.61 -36.51
CA ASN A 133 -10.34 -16.64 -35.89
C ASN A 133 -9.50 -16.09 -34.72
N LEU A 134 -10.13 -15.31 -33.84
CA LEU A 134 -9.40 -14.66 -32.75
C LEU A 134 -8.96 -15.69 -31.70
N THR A 135 -7.66 -15.75 -31.43
CA THR A 135 -7.09 -16.33 -30.21
C THR A 135 -7.00 -15.24 -29.15
N GLY A 136 -7.58 -15.50 -27.97
CA GLY A 136 -7.76 -14.46 -26.97
C GLY A 136 -8.62 -14.84 -25.79
N CYS A 137 -9.03 -13.82 -25.05
CA CYS A 137 -9.85 -13.96 -23.86
C CYS A 137 -10.96 -12.91 -23.85
N LEU A 138 -12.19 -13.36 -23.67
CA LEU A 138 -13.33 -12.53 -23.32
C LEU A 138 -13.45 -12.50 -21.79
N ARG A 139 -13.26 -11.33 -21.20
CA ARG A 139 -13.39 -11.13 -19.76
C ARG A 139 -14.70 -10.43 -19.46
N VAL A 140 -15.54 -11.05 -18.62
CA VAL A 140 -16.78 -10.47 -18.11
C VAL A 140 -16.62 -10.23 -16.61
N TYR A 141 -16.85 -9.02 -16.13
CA TYR A 141 -16.55 -8.67 -14.75
C TYR A 141 -17.46 -7.57 -14.19
N THR A 142 -17.58 -7.58 -12.87
CA THR A 142 -18.05 -6.46 -12.05
C THR A 142 -16.91 -6.05 -11.12
N ASP A 143 -17.16 -5.09 -10.23
CA ASP A 143 -16.18 -4.71 -9.21
C ASP A 143 -15.84 -5.85 -8.25
N GLU A 144 -16.71 -6.86 -8.12
CA GLU A 144 -16.58 -7.95 -7.15
C GLU A 144 -16.23 -9.31 -7.77
N ARG A 145 -16.75 -9.60 -8.98
CA ARG A 145 -16.65 -10.91 -9.61
C ARG A 145 -16.11 -10.81 -11.02
N SER A 146 -15.46 -11.87 -11.48
CA SER A 146 -15.01 -11.97 -12.86
C SER A 146 -15.14 -13.39 -13.38
N ALA A 147 -15.40 -13.50 -14.67
CA ALA A 147 -15.36 -14.73 -15.44
C ALA A 147 -14.52 -14.49 -16.71
N LEU A 148 -13.76 -15.48 -17.11
CA LEU A 148 -12.95 -15.48 -18.32
C LEU A 148 -13.46 -16.57 -19.25
N ILE A 149 -13.50 -16.29 -20.55
CA ILE A 149 -13.77 -17.27 -21.59
C ILE A 149 -12.60 -17.21 -22.56
N PHE A 150 -11.91 -18.34 -22.73
CA PHE A 150 -10.73 -18.42 -23.58
C PHE A 150 -11.11 -18.93 -24.96
N TYR A 151 -10.48 -18.36 -25.98
CA TYR A 151 -10.68 -18.70 -27.37
C TYR A 151 -9.35 -19.01 -28.03
N ASP A 152 -9.35 -20.01 -28.89
CA ASP A 152 -8.23 -20.34 -29.77
C ASP A 152 -8.74 -20.49 -31.20
N GLU A 153 -8.18 -19.72 -32.12
CA GLU A 153 -8.57 -19.65 -33.52
C GLU A 153 -10.10 -19.53 -33.70
N GLY A 154 -10.73 -18.66 -32.88
CA GLY A 154 -12.17 -18.43 -32.91
C GLY A 154 -13.04 -19.47 -32.19
N HIS A 155 -12.45 -20.54 -31.65
CA HIS A 155 -13.16 -21.60 -30.94
C HIS A 155 -13.04 -21.43 -29.42
N ALA A 156 -14.16 -21.56 -28.69
CA ALA A 156 -14.14 -21.46 -27.24
C ALA A 156 -13.46 -22.69 -26.62
N LEU A 157 -12.37 -22.48 -25.88
CA LEU A 157 -11.66 -23.52 -25.13
C LEU A 157 -12.39 -23.89 -23.83
N GLY A 158 -13.04 -22.89 -23.21
CA GLY A 158 -13.75 -23.06 -21.95
C GLY A 158 -13.83 -21.76 -21.17
N PHE A 159 -14.48 -21.82 -20.01
CA PHE A 159 -14.62 -20.69 -19.09
C PHE A 159 -13.96 -20.96 -17.74
N PHE A 160 -13.51 -19.89 -17.13
CA PHE A 160 -12.92 -19.85 -15.80
C PHE A 160 -13.66 -18.83 -14.94
N HIS A 161 -14.13 -19.25 -13.78
CA HIS A 161 -14.85 -18.42 -12.82
C HIS A 161 -14.37 -18.70 -11.40
N ASP A 162 -14.85 -17.90 -10.45
CA ASP A 162 -14.51 -18.04 -9.04
C ASP A 162 -14.82 -19.47 -8.53
N GLY A 163 -13.86 -20.06 -7.80
CA GLY A 163 -13.97 -21.39 -7.19
C GLY A 163 -13.44 -22.55 -8.05
N SER A 164 -13.18 -22.33 -9.33
CA SER A 164 -12.66 -23.38 -10.22
C SER A 164 -11.13 -23.46 -10.15
N ALA A 165 -10.56 -24.64 -10.41
CA ALA A 165 -9.11 -24.81 -10.60
C ALA A 165 -8.73 -25.00 -12.08
N GLU A 166 -9.71 -25.30 -12.92
CA GLU A 166 -9.53 -25.72 -14.32
C GLU A 166 -10.54 -25.02 -15.21
N LEU A 167 -10.31 -25.08 -16.52
CA LEU A 167 -11.31 -24.66 -17.50
C LEU A 167 -12.51 -25.58 -17.46
N GLN A 168 -13.68 -24.97 -17.49
CA GLN A 168 -14.96 -25.67 -17.51
C GLN A 168 -15.59 -25.49 -18.89
N THR A 169 -16.33 -26.49 -19.35
CA THR A 169 -16.97 -26.48 -20.69
C THR A 169 -18.49 -26.29 -20.63
N THR A 170 -19.11 -26.42 -19.44
CA THR A 170 -20.56 -26.24 -19.21
C THR A 170 -20.91 -25.02 -18.36
N ALA A 171 -21.31 -23.90 -18.98
CA ALA A 171 -21.57 -22.66 -18.23
C ALA A 171 -22.76 -22.80 -17.27
N ASP A 172 -22.52 -22.62 -15.97
CA ASP A 172 -23.59 -22.54 -14.98
C ASP A 172 -24.21 -21.13 -15.02
N LEU A 173 -25.42 -21.05 -15.56
CA LEU A 173 -26.18 -19.81 -15.70
C LEU A 173 -26.51 -19.15 -14.36
N SER A 174 -26.52 -19.91 -13.26
CA SER A 174 -26.85 -19.39 -11.92
C SER A 174 -25.71 -18.58 -11.30
N SER A 175 -24.47 -18.82 -11.71
CA SER A 175 -23.26 -18.13 -11.25
C SER A 175 -22.74 -17.09 -12.26
N SER A 176 -23.52 -16.80 -13.32
CA SER A 176 -23.12 -15.95 -14.42
C SER A 176 -22.90 -14.49 -14.02
N VAL A 177 -21.65 -14.04 -14.11
CA VAL A 177 -21.25 -12.64 -13.88
C VAL A 177 -21.93 -11.67 -14.86
N ALA A 178 -22.24 -12.14 -16.07
CA ALA A 178 -22.92 -11.36 -17.11
C ALA A 178 -24.32 -10.85 -16.70
N ARG A 179 -24.98 -11.49 -15.73
CA ARG A 179 -26.31 -11.10 -15.25
C ARG A 179 -26.28 -10.06 -14.14
N LEU A 180 -25.10 -9.78 -13.59
CA LEU A 180 -24.96 -8.84 -12.49
C LEU A 180 -25.11 -7.38 -12.97
N PRO A 181 -25.73 -6.50 -12.17
CA PRO A 181 -25.79 -5.08 -12.48
C PRO A 181 -24.39 -4.48 -12.66
N GLY A 182 -24.20 -3.68 -13.71
CA GLY A 182 -22.92 -3.02 -13.99
C GLY A 182 -21.84 -3.94 -14.57
N ALA A 183 -22.21 -5.15 -15.03
CA ALA A 183 -21.28 -6.04 -15.71
C ALA A 183 -20.66 -5.36 -16.94
N LYS A 184 -19.33 -5.40 -17.00
CA LYS A 184 -18.53 -4.91 -18.10
C LYS A 184 -17.87 -6.09 -18.82
N VAL A 185 -17.47 -5.84 -20.07
CA VAL A 185 -16.77 -6.82 -20.89
C VAL A 185 -15.53 -6.21 -21.55
N ASP A 186 -14.47 -7.01 -21.56
CA ASP A 186 -13.27 -6.76 -22.33
C ASP A 186 -13.05 -7.90 -23.33
N LEU A 187 -12.55 -7.56 -24.50
CA LEU A 187 -12.01 -8.53 -25.44
C LEU A 187 -10.51 -8.27 -25.59
N LEU A 188 -9.72 -9.28 -25.26
CA LEU A 188 -8.27 -9.25 -25.40
C LEU A 188 -7.86 -10.26 -26.46
N SER A 189 -7.00 -9.84 -27.39
CA SER A 189 -6.29 -10.77 -28.26
C SER A 189 -4.95 -11.12 -27.64
N THR A 190 -4.63 -12.41 -27.66
CA THR A 190 -3.36 -12.95 -27.20
C THR A 190 -2.57 -13.43 -28.42
N GLY A 191 -1.26 -13.26 -28.38
CA GLY A 191 -0.38 -13.85 -29.40
C GLY A 191 -0.30 -15.36 -29.23
N ASN A 192 0.04 -16.07 -30.31
CA ASN A 192 0.10 -17.53 -30.31
C ASN A 192 1.10 -18.02 -29.24
N ALA A 193 0.61 -18.80 -28.27
CA ALA A 193 1.29 -19.16 -27.02
C ALA A 193 2.32 -20.30 -27.20
N GLY A 194 3.08 -20.27 -28.31
CA GLY A 194 4.20 -21.18 -28.57
C GLY A 194 5.51 -20.77 -27.89
N MET A 195 5.45 -19.89 -26.88
CA MET A 195 6.64 -19.37 -26.20
C MET A 195 7.09 -20.30 -25.07
N VAL A 196 8.35 -20.70 -25.12
CA VAL A 196 9.05 -21.24 -23.95
C VAL A 196 9.09 -20.13 -22.89
N LEU A 197 8.28 -20.27 -21.84
CA LEU A 197 8.26 -19.31 -20.75
C LEU A 197 9.57 -19.43 -19.96
N ALA A 198 10.33 -18.35 -19.92
CA ALA A 198 11.55 -18.27 -19.14
C ALA A 198 11.20 -18.32 -17.64
N ASP A 199 11.94 -19.11 -16.88
CA ASP A 199 11.87 -19.08 -15.42
C ASP A 199 12.60 -17.83 -14.91
N LEU A 200 11.84 -16.83 -14.44
CA LEU A 200 12.40 -15.58 -13.92
C LEU A 200 13.28 -15.82 -12.69
N MET A 201 13.01 -16.88 -11.91
CA MET A 201 13.81 -17.27 -10.76
C MET A 201 15.05 -18.09 -11.14
N ALA A 202 15.10 -18.67 -12.34
CA ALA A 202 16.35 -19.23 -12.87
C ALA A 202 17.27 -18.14 -13.42
N SER A 203 16.69 -17.02 -13.88
CA SER A 203 17.41 -15.96 -14.57
C SER A 203 17.98 -14.90 -13.63
N ALA A 204 17.43 -14.75 -12.42
CA ALA A 204 17.98 -13.85 -11.40
C ALA A 204 17.63 -14.31 -9.97
N ASP A 205 18.54 -14.05 -9.03
CA ASP A 205 18.29 -14.25 -7.60
C ASP A 205 17.43 -13.10 -7.04
N LEU A 206 16.26 -13.45 -6.51
CA LEU A 206 15.30 -12.50 -5.93
C LEU A 206 15.68 -12.10 -4.49
N GLY A 207 16.53 -12.88 -3.82
CA GLY A 207 16.99 -12.62 -2.45
C GLY A 207 17.69 -11.25 -2.31
N PRO A 208 18.70 -10.94 -3.12
CA PRO A 208 19.37 -9.63 -3.11
C PRO A 208 18.43 -8.45 -3.36
N ILE A 209 17.44 -8.61 -4.25
CA ILE A 209 16.43 -7.56 -4.53
C ILE A 209 15.62 -7.28 -3.26
N TRP A 210 15.11 -8.33 -2.60
CA TRP A 210 14.36 -8.22 -1.36
C TRP A 210 15.17 -7.57 -0.23
N GLN A 211 16.40 -8.02 0.00
CA GLN A 211 17.24 -7.49 1.07
C GLN A 211 17.58 -6.00 0.85
N ARG A 212 17.86 -5.62 -0.39
CA ARG A 212 18.12 -4.21 -0.75
C ARG A 212 16.90 -3.33 -0.46
N LEU A 213 15.72 -3.75 -0.91
CA LEU A 213 14.47 -3.02 -0.68
C LEU A 213 14.16 -2.90 0.81
N ARG A 214 14.29 -4.00 1.56
CA ARG A 214 14.05 -4.02 3.00
C ARG A 214 14.99 -3.06 3.74
N LYS A 215 16.28 -3.05 3.39
CA LYS A 215 17.26 -2.12 3.99
C LYS A 215 16.92 -0.67 3.67
N SER A 216 16.60 -0.35 2.41
CA SER A 216 16.24 1.00 1.98
C SER A 216 15.02 1.52 2.74
N LEU A 217 13.95 0.72 2.81
CA LEU A 217 12.71 1.10 3.49
C LEU A 217 12.89 1.28 5.00
N LEU A 218 13.74 0.45 5.64
CA LEU A 218 14.07 0.63 7.06
C LEU A 218 14.86 1.92 7.30
N GLN A 219 15.80 2.25 6.41
CA GLN A 219 16.57 3.49 6.50
C GLN A 219 15.68 4.72 6.30
N GLU A 220 14.77 4.69 5.32
CA GLU A 220 13.81 5.78 5.11
C GLU A 220 12.88 5.98 6.31
N ARG A 221 12.42 4.89 6.95
CA ARG A 221 11.60 4.99 8.18
C ARG A 221 12.40 5.64 9.32
N SER A 222 13.62 5.18 9.57
CA SER A 222 14.49 5.77 10.60
C SER A 222 14.74 7.25 10.35
N GLN A 223 15.02 7.64 9.11
CA GLN A 223 15.25 9.04 8.75
C GLN A 223 14.00 9.91 8.93
N ARG A 224 12.80 9.39 8.59
CA ARG A 224 11.54 10.10 8.82
C ARG A 224 11.24 10.25 10.30
N GLU A 225 11.49 9.22 11.10
CA GLU A 225 11.32 9.27 12.56
C GLU A 225 12.30 10.27 13.19
N GLU A 226 13.58 10.23 12.81
CA GLU A 226 14.58 11.21 13.26
C GLU A 226 14.23 12.64 12.84
N ALA A 227 13.78 12.84 11.60
CA ALA A 227 13.35 14.15 11.13
C ALA A 227 12.13 14.65 11.91
N ALA A 228 11.13 13.78 12.17
CA ALA A 228 9.96 14.13 12.95
C ALA A 228 10.31 14.45 14.41
N ILE A 229 11.27 13.74 15.02
CA ILE A 229 11.77 14.05 16.36
C ILE A 229 12.46 15.41 16.36
N ARG A 230 13.36 15.68 15.40
CA ARG A 230 14.05 16.98 15.29
C ARG A 230 13.07 18.13 15.10
N THR A 231 12.10 18.00 14.20
CA THR A 231 11.07 19.03 13.99
C THR A 231 10.27 19.28 15.28
N LYS A 232 9.92 18.22 16.01
CA LYS A 232 9.21 18.36 17.29
C LYS A 232 10.07 19.02 18.36
N GLU A 233 11.37 18.74 18.40
CA GLU A 233 12.32 19.39 19.30
C GLU A 233 12.48 20.88 18.97
N GLU A 234 12.58 21.23 17.68
CA GLU A 234 12.61 22.62 17.20
C GLU A 234 11.33 23.38 17.58
N GLU A 235 10.15 22.79 17.36
CA GLU A 235 8.86 23.39 17.75
C GLU A 235 8.74 23.63 19.26
N LEU A 236 9.23 22.67 20.08
CA LEU A 236 9.24 22.81 21.54
C LEU A 236 10.19 23.94 21.99
N GLU A 237 11.36 24.04 21.38
CA GLU A 237 12.34 25.08 21.70
C GLU A 237 11.85 26.47 21.26
N ASP A 238 11.23 26.59 20.09
CA ASP A 238 10.60 27.84 19.63
C ASP A 238 9.47 28.28 20.57
N ARG A 239 8.58 27.34 20.96
CA ARG A 239 7.52 27.62 21.94
C ARG A 239 8.10 28.06 23.28
N ARG A 240 9.18 27.42 23.73
CA ARG A 240 9.89 27.77 24.97
C ARG A 240 10.46 29.19 24.89
N GLN A 241 11.11 29.57 23.79
CA GLN A 241 11.66 30.91 23.61
C GLN A 241 10.57 31.99 23.55
N GLN A 242 9.44 31.70 22.91
CA GLN A 242 8.29 32.61 22.88
C GLN A 242 7.70 32.81 24.29
N LEU A 243 7.53 31.73 25.06
CA LEU A 243 7.08 31.81 26.46
C LEU A 243 8.04 32.62 27.31
N LEU A 244 9.35 32.34 27.21
CA LEU A 244 10.37 33.09 27.93
C LEU A 244 10.29 34.60 27.62
N THR A 245 10.12 34.95 26.34
CA THR A 245 10.00 36.36 25.91
C THR A 245 8.77 37.03 26.51
N LYS A 246 7.61 36.36 26.49
CA LYS A 246 6.38 36.86 27.14
C LYS A 246 6.56 37.06 28.64
N MET A 247 7.15 36.08 29.33
CA MET A 247 7.40 36.17 30.77
C MET A 247 8.35 37.32 31.12
N LYS A 248 9.39 37.56 30.32
CA LYS A 248 10.27 38.74 30.48
C LYS A 248 9.49 40.04 30.32
N THR A 249 8.62 40.15 29.31
CA THR A 249 7.80 41.35 29.09
C THR A 249 6.85 41.61 30.27
N ILE A 250 6.18 40.58 30.79
CA ILE A 250 5.30 40.71 31.96
C ILE A 250 6.12 41.11 33.20
N ALA A 251 7.23 40.43 33.48
CA ALA A 251 8.07 40.77 34.63
C ALA A 251 8.67 42.18 34.54
N GLY A 252 9.07 42.61 33.34
CA GLY A 252 9.56 43.96 33.09
C GLY A 252 8.51 45.04 33.38
N LYS A 253 7.25 44.78 33.04
CA LYS A 253 6.10 45.68 33.30
C LYS A 253 5.83 45.88 34.80
N TYR A 254 5.95 44.82 35.63
CA TYR A 254 5.58 44.88 37.05
C TYR A 254 6.75 45.12 38.01
N VAL A 255 7.94 44.57 37.72
CA VAL A 255 9.10 44.53 38.64
C VAL A 255 10.37 45.09 37.97
N GLY A 256 10.27 45.61 36.74
CA GLY A 256 11.37 46.28 36.05
C GLY A 256 12.52 45.33 35.65
N LYS A 257 13.73 45.89 35.45
CA LYS A 257 14.92 45.12 35.03
C LYS A 257 15.28 43.97 35.97
N PHE A 258 14.97 44.11 37.27
CA PHE A 258 15.18 43.03 38.23
C PHE A 258 14.26 41.84 37.96
N GLY A 259 12.98 42.07 37.64
CA GLY A 259 12.03 41.03 37.28
C GLY A 259 12.46 40.21 36.06
N VAL A 260 12.99 40.87 35.03
CA VAL A 260 13.50 40.22 33.81
C VAL A 260 14.64 39.25 34.14
N ALA A 261 15.61 39.67 34.97
CA ALA A 261 16.74 38.83 35.38
C ALA A 261 16.29 37.63 36.23
N GLN A 262 15.26 37.79 37.08
CA GLN A 262 14.72 36.67 37.86
C GLN A 262 13.96 35.68 36.99
N VAL A 263 13.22 36.14 35.98
CA VAL A 263 12.59 35.26 34.99
C VAL A 263 13.63 34.41 34.27
N GLU A 264 14.73 35.00 33.78
CA GLU A 264 15.80 34.24 33.12
C GLU A 264 16.37 33.15 34.02
N LYS A 265 16.67 33.50 35.28
CA LYS A 265 17.25 32.57 36.25
C LYS A 265 16.29 31.45 36.64
N ALA A 266 15.01 31.76 36.86
CA ALA A 266 14.01 30.78 37.25
C ALA A 266 13.61 29.89 36.06
N PHE A 267 13.55 30.44 34.85
CA PHE A 267 13.18 29.72 33.63
C PHE A 267 14.31 28.81 33.11
N ALA A 268 15.58 29.07 33.49
CA ALA A 268 16.70 28.17 33.23
C ALA A 268 16.54 26.79 33.88
N ASN A 269 15.75 26.68 34.95
CA ASN A 269 15.51 25.42 35.67
C ASN A 269 14.30 24.64 35.13
N ILE A 270 13.61 25.15 34.12
CA ILE A 270 12.46 24.49 33.49
C ILE A 270 12.95 23.70 32.28
N SER A 271 12.49 22.46 32.12
CA SER A 271 12.76 21.65 30.92
C SER A 271 11.92 22.12 29.73
N SER A 272 12.33 21.78 28.51
CA SER A 272 11.57 22.09 27.28
C SER A 272 10.17 21.44 27.27
N GLU A 273 9.94 20.41 28.10
CA GLU A 273 8.67 19.69 28.24
C GLU A 273 7.66 20.39 29.18
N LEU A 274 8.05 21.46 29.88
CA LEU A 274 7.17 22.27 30.75
C LEU A 274 6.33 21.42 31.72
N ARG A 275 6.97 20.49 32.44
CA ARG A 275 6.28 19.58 33.37
C ARG A 275 5.58 20.37 34.47
N LYS A 276 4.36 19.95 34.86
CA LYS A 276 3.52 20.66 35.87
C LYS A 276 4.26 20.95 37.19
N SER A 277 5.13 20.04 37.64
CA SER A 277 5.94 20.22 38.86
C SER A 277 6.97 21.35 38.72
N GLU A 278 7.58 21.49 37.55
CA GLU A 278 8.60 22.52 37.25
C GLU A 278 7.96 23.90 37.12
N VAL A 279 6.79 23.96 36.47
CA VAL A 279 5.99 25.19 36.35
C VAL A 279 5.55 25.71 37.71
N ASN A 280 5.10 24.82 38.62
CA ASN A 280 4.76 25.22 39.98
C ASN A 280 5.99 25.72 40.77
N ALA A 281 7.13 25.04 40.64
CA ALA A 281 8.37 25.47 41.27
C ALA A 281 8.85 26.84 40.73
N TYR A 282 8.67 27.10 39.45
CA TYR A 282 8.95 28.39 38.82
C TYR A 282 8.13 29.53 39.45
N PHE A 283 6.82 29.37 39.59
CA PHE A 283 5.98 30.41 40.20
C PHE A 283 6.32 30.68 41.67
N VAL A 284 6.61 29.62 42.44
CA VAL A 284 7.06 29.76 43.84
C VAL A 284 8.41 30.49 43.92
N SER A 285 9.34 30.18 43.03
CA SER A 285 10.64 30.86 42.95
C SER A 285 10.46 32.34 42.58
N MET A 286 9.63 32.64 41.59
CA MET A 286 9.32 34.00 41.14
C MET A 286 8.66 34.84 42.24
N GLU A 287 7.73 34.27 42.99
CA GLU A 287 7.08 34.96 44.11
C GLU A 287 8.08 35.35 45.19
N ARG A 288 8.94 34.40 45.60
CA ARG A 288 9.99 34.62 46.61
C ARG A 288 11.00 35.67 46.17
N LEU A 289 11.40 35.66 44.90
CA LEU A 289 12.39 36.58 44.35
C LEU A 289 11.81 38.00 44.15
N ALA A 290 10.53 38.12 43.79
CA ALA A 290 9.87 39.41 43.59
C ALA A 290 9.52 40.12 44.91
N GLN A 291 9.27 39.38 46.00
CA GLN A 291 9.00 39.94 47.34
C GLN A 291 10.11 40.85 47.87
N LEU A 292 11.33 40.71 47.36
CA LEU A 292 12.47 41.55 47.73
C LEU A 292 12.44 42.95 47.10
N VAL A 293 11.62 43.17 46.06
CA VAL A 293 11.73 44.35 45.18
C VAL A 293 10.38 45.01 44.85
N ALA A 294 9.25 44.35 45.10
CA ALA A 294 7.93 44.89 44.80
C ALA A 294 6.92 44.66 45.94
N LYS A 295 5.85 45.47 45.95
CA LYS A 295 4.73 45.31 46.89
C LYS A 295 3.95 44.02 46.59
N PRO A 296 3.39 43.33 47.61
CA PRO A 296 2.69 42.05 47.45
C PRO A 296 1.57 42.08 46.39
N GLU A 297 0.81 43.18 46.33
CA GLU A 297 -0.28 43.36 45.36
C GLU A 297 0.19 43.33 43.90
N LYS A 298 1.35 43.93 43.60
CA LYS A 298 1.92 43.93 42.24
C LYS A 298 2.47 42.55 41.85
N ILE A 299 2.97 41.79 42.82
CA ILE A 299 3.49 40.44 42.60
C ILE A 299 2.34 39.48 42.31
N ALA A 300 1.22 39.58 43.05
CA ALA A 300 0.03 38.79 42.82
C ALA A 300 -0.55 39.00 41.41
N LEU A 301 -0.65 40.27 40.97
CA LEU A 301 -1.10 40.61 39.60
C LEU A 301 -0.14 40.08 38.51
N MET A 302 1.17 40.18 38.73
CA MET A 302 2.18 39.64 37.82
C MET A 302 2.06 38.12 37.68
N ILE A 303 1.94 37.38 38.79
CA ILE A 303 1.83 35.92 38.78
C ILE A 303 0.51 35.47 38.13
N ASP A 304 -0.59 36.18 38.36
CA ASP A 304 -1.87 35.86 37.72
C ASP A 304 -1.81 36.07 36.20
N GLU A 305 -1.19 37.16 35.73
CA GLU A 305 -0.97 37.43 34.30
C GLU A 305 -0.06 36.37 33.66
N MET A 306 1.02 35.96 34.34
CA MET A 306 1.91 34.89 33.87
C MET A 306 1.22 33.51 33.86
N LYS A 307 0.38 33.19 34.85
CA LYS A 307 -0.37 31.91 34.88
C LYS A 307 -1.38 31.80 33.76
N ARG A 308 -1.98 32.92 33.32
CA ARG A 308 -2.90 32.95 32.17
C ARG A 308 -2.19 32.63 30.86
N ASP A 309 -0.93 33.06 30.71
CA ASP A 309 -0.13 32.81 29.50
C ASP A 309 0.54 31.41 29.48
N PHE A 310 0.49 30.67 30.60
CA PHE A 310 0.99 29.29 30.72
C PHE A 310 -0.09 28.21 30.46
N ASN A 311 -1.38 28.58 30.54
CA ASN A 311 -2.53 27.71 30.23
C ASN A 311 -2.90 27.80 28.74
#